data_AF-A0A3L6TSG0-F1
#
_entry.id   AF-A0A3L6TSG0-F1
#
_cell.length_a   1.000
_cell.length_b   1.000
_cell.length_c   1.000
_cell.angle_alpha   90.00
_cell.angle_beta   90.00
_cell.angle_gamma   90.00
#
_symmetry.space_group_name_H-M   'P 1'
#
loop_
_entity.id
_entity.type
_entity.pdbx_description
1 polymer ?
#
loop_
_entity_poly.entity_id
_entity_poly.type
_entity_poly.pdbx_seq_one_letter_code
_entity_poly.pdbx_strand_id
1 'polypeptide(L)'
;MIAPRPRRLLLLPVALLLLAGGAFLPRSPAAVEGAEKVSLELYYESLCPYCSRFMVNHLAGIFEDGLIDAVDLRLVPYGNARVGANGDISCQGPPEKVAVALYYESLCPYSARFVVDRLAGVFEDGLLDAVDLTLVPYGNARVHPGGEISCQHGPYECLLNTVEACAIDAWPDLDVHFRFIYCVEDLVVKRQYKEWESCFQKLGLAPEPVTGCYKSEQGHKLELKYANQTDALVPPHRYVPWVVVDGQPLLEASSTGISSALDYENFEAYICKAYKGSPPKVCEGLVHPALQTAVARNGVTYNSGGIELATAEEEGRDGKIKMRLPDDEN
;
A
#
# COMPACT_ATOMS: atom_id res chain seq x y z
N MET A 1 26.18 67.15 -39.47
CA MET A 1 25.59 68.14 -40.39
C MET A 1 24.27 68.59 -39.80
N ILE A 2 24.12 69.91 -39.65
CA ILE A 2 22.86 70.67 -39.65
C ILE A 2 21.96 70.48 -38.41
N ALA A 3 22.23 71.31 -37.39
CA ALA A 3 21.16 72.13 -36.81
C ALA A 3 21.08 73.43 -37.65
N PRO A 4 19.88 73.97 -37.95
CA PRO A 4 19.45 75.22 -37.28
C PRO A 4 17.92 75.30 -37.07
N ARG A 5 17.41 75.72 -35.90
CA ARG A 5 17.23 77.12 -35.39
C ARG A 5 15.84 77.72 -35.77
N PRO A 6 15.40 78.84 -35.15
CA PRO A 6 14.22 78.87 -34.26
C PRO A 6 13.19 79.92 -34.73
N ARG A 7 12.13 80.21 -33.95
CA ARG A 7 11.66 81.61 -33.72
C ARG A 7 10.50 81.75 -32.72
N ARG A 8 10.82 82.56 -31.69
CA ARG A 8 10.07 83.70 -31.09
C ARG A 8 8.74 83.39 -30.40
N LEU A 9 8.67 83.40 -29.07
CA LEU A 9 8.71 84.55 -28.14
C LEU A 9 7.49 85.50 -28.31
N LEU A 10 6.54 85.42 -27.38
CA LEU A 10 5.84 86.59 -26.86
C LEU A 10 5.53 86.36 -25.36
N LEU A 11 6.17 87.18 -24.52
CA LEU A 11 5.82 87.45 -23.13
C LEU A 11 4.62 88.40 -23.10
N LEU A 12 3.71 88.25 -22.12
CA LEU A 12 3.10 89.31 -21.28
C LEU A 12 1.97 88.72 -20.38
N PRO A 13 1.53 89.39 -19.29
CA PRO A 13 1.83 88.90 -17.94
C PRO A 13 0.61 88.85 -16.99
N VAL A 14 0.87 88.57 -15.70
CA VAL A 14 0.07 88.94 -14.51
C VAL A 14 -1.33 88.32 -14.38
N ALA A 15 -1.52 87.51 -13.32
CA ALA A 15 -2.33 87.92 -12.16
C ALA A 15 -2.46 86.76 -11.17
N LEU A 16 -1.98 87.01 -9.96
CA LEU A 16 -2.26 86.27 -8.75
C LEU A 16 -3.76 86.33 -8.43
N LEU A 17 -4.43 85.19 -8.29
CA LEU A 17 -5.64 85.10 -7.47
C LEU A 17 -5.68 83.77 -6.71
N LEU A 18 -5.47 83.92 -5.40
CA LEU A 18 -5.70 82.92 -4.38
C LEU A 18 -7.18 82.52 -4.39
N LEU A 19 -7.46 81.25 -4.67
CA LEU A 19 -8.69 80.60 -4.23
C LEU A 19 -8.29 79.37 -3.42
N ALA A 20 -8.53 79.49 -2.12
CA ALA A 20 -8.50 78.40 -1.16
C ALA A 20 -9.57 77.36 -1.54
N GLY A 21 -9.19 76.42 -2.40
CA GLY A 21 -9.94 75.19 -2.62
C GLY A 21 -9.23 74.07 -1.89
N GLY A 22 -9.62 73.82 -0.63
CA GLY A 22 -9.18 72.64 0.08
C GLY A 22 -9.51 71.41 -0.76
N ALA A 23 -8.48 70.68 -1.17
CA ALA A 23 -8.65 69.39 -1.80
C ALA A 23 -9.37 68.48 -0.79
N PHE A 24 -10.65 68.21 -1.04
CA PHE A 24 -11.32 67.06 -0.46
C PHE A 24 -10.61 65.82 -1.02
N LEU A 25 -9.58 65.36 -0.30
CA LEU A 25 -9.16 63.97 -0.37
C LEU A 25 -10.39 63.13 0.01
N PRO A 26 -10.75 62.09 -0.75
CA PRO A 26 -11.74 61.14 -0.29
C PRO A 26 -11.22 60.57 1.02
N ARG A 27 -11.93 60.88 2.11
CA ARG A 27 -11.71 60.31 3.42
C ARG A 27 -11.85 58.81 3.26
N SER A 28 -10.75 58.06 3.46
CA SER A 28 -10.83 56.61 3.66
C SER A 28 -11.96 56.36 4.67
N PRO A 29 -12.86 55.39 4.45
CA PRO A 29 -13.80 55.02 5.49
C PRO A 29 -12.96 54.70 6.73
N ALA A 30 -13.23 55.42 7.81
CA ALA A 30 -12.64 55.13 9.10
C ALA A 30 -12.89 53.64 9.35
N ALA A 31 -11.82 52.90 9.64
CA ALA A 31 -11.94 51.54 10.13
C ALA A 31 -13.00 51.56 11.25
N VAL A 32 -14.01 50.72 11.11
CA VAL A 32 -15.04 50.56 12.14
C VAL A 32 -14.34 49.84 13.30
N GLU A 33 -13.67 50.60 14.15
CA GLU A 33 -13.21 50.13 15.45
C GLU A 33 -14.46 49.76 16.24
N GLY A 34 -14.68 48.45 16.40
CA GLY A 34 -15.82 47.89 17.12
C GLY A 34 -16.71 46.93 16.31
N ALA A 35 -16.38 46.61 15.05
CA ALA A 35 -17.06 45.52 14.36
C ALA A 35 -16.67 44.17 15.01
N GLU A 36 -17.63 43.52 15.66
CA GLU A 36 -17.45 42.20 16.27
C GLU A 36 -17.15 41.18 15.16
N LYS A 37 -15.95 40.59 15.19
CA LYS A 37 -15.53 39.57 14.23
C LYS A 37 -16.32 38.28 14.47
N VAL A 38 -16.65 37.59 13.39
CA VAL A 38 -17.31 36.28 13.46
C VAL A 38 -16.26 35.21 13.81
N SER A 39 -16.47 34.47 14.89
CA SER A 39 -15.62 33.32 15.23
C SER A 39 -15.79 32.21 14.20
N LEU A 40 -14.68 31.77 13.61
CA LEU A 40 -14.62 30.66 12.67
C LEU A 40 -13.57 29.66 13.15
N GLU A 41 -14.00 28.52 13.69
CA GLU A 41 -13.10 27.46 14.12
C GLU A 41 -13.14 26.28 13.13
N LEU A 42 -11.98 25.90 12.59
CA LEU A 42 -11.82 24.70 11.76
C LEU A 42 -11.06 23.63 12.54
N TYR A 43 -11.75 22.54 12.83
CA TYR A 43 -11.14 21.32 13.35
C TYR A 43 -10.66 20.46 12.18
N TYR A 44 -9.38 20.09 12.18
CA TYR A 44 -8.75 19.37 11.07
C TYR A 44 -7.72 18.35 11.56
N GLU A 45 -7.27 17.51 10.64
CA GLU A 45 -6.25 16.49 10.85
C GLU A 45 -5.13 16.67 9.83
N SER A 46 -3.87 16.72 10.30
CA SER A 46 -2.71 17.02 9.46
C SER A 46 -2.45 16.02 8.33
N LEU A 47 -2.99 14.80 8.44
CA LEU A 47 -2.88 13.72 7.44
C LEU A 47 -4.23 13.35 6.81
N CYS A 48 -5.29 14.13 7.03
CA CYS A 48 -6.58 13.88 6.39
C CYS A 48 -6.63 14.52 4.99
N PRO A 49 -6.78 13.73 3.91
CA PRO A 49 -6.79 14.26 2.54
C PRO A 49 -7.97 15.20 2.28
N TYR A 50 -9.11 15.00 2.95
CA TYR A 50 -10.26 15.89 2.85
C TYR A 50 -10.01 17.23 3.55
N CYS A 51 -9.39 17.21 4.74
CA CYS A 51 -9.00 18.43 5.46
C CYS A 51 -7.99 19.24 4.64
N SER A 52 -6.97 18.57 4.09
CA SER A 52 -5.99 19.21 3.21
C SER A 52 -6.66 19.86 2.00
N ARG A 53 -7.53 19.12 1.30
CA ARG A 53 -8.27 19.64 0.16
C ARG A 53 -9.15 20.83 0.52
N PHE A 54 -9.86 20.76 1.65
CA PHE A 54 -10.69 21.87 2.12
C PHE A 54 -9.85 23.11 2.42
N MET A 55 -8.73 22.95 3.13
CA MET A 55 -7.84 24.05 3.46
C MET A 55 -7.28 24.74 2.21
N VAL A 56 -6.83 23.95 1.23
CA VAL A 56 -6.23 24.49 0.01
C VAL A 56 -7.28 25.10 -0.93
N ASN A 57 -8.41 24.42 -1.15
CA ASN A 57 -9.36 24.82 -2.19
C ASN A 57 -10.46 25.76 -1.72
N HIS A 58 -10.72 25.82 -0.41
CA HIS A 58 -11.86 26.58 0.13
C HIS A 58 -11.44 27.56 1.21
N LEU A 59 -10.53 27.19 2.12
CA LEU A 59 -10.14 28.09 3.19
C LEU A 59 -9.09 29.12 2.74
N ALA A 60 -8.11 28.74 1.92
CA ALA A 60 -7.00 29.62 1.56
C ALA A 60 -7.45 30.96 0.95
N GLY A 61 -8.54 30.95 0.17
CA GLY A 61 -9.11 32.17 -0.43
C GLY A 61 -9.59 33.22 0.58
N ILE A 62 -9.81 32.85 1.85
CA ILE A 62 -10.22 33.79 2.90
C ILE A 62 -9.19 34.93 3.11
N PHE A 63 -7.92 34.65 2.81
CA PHE A 63 -6.81 35.62 2.91
C PHE A 63 -6.68 36.51 1.67
N GLU A 64 -7.30 36.15 0.55
CA GLU A 64 -7.23 36.89 -0.70
C GLU A 64 -8.45 37.79 -0.89
N ASP A 65 -9.62 37.33 -0.48
CA ASP A 65 -10.91 38.01 -0.72
C ASP A 65 -11.29 39.03 0.36
N GLY A 66 -10.40 39.31 1.32
CA GLY A 66 -10.63 40.26 2.42
C GLY A 66 -11.56 39.76 3.53
N LEU A 67 -12.08 38.53 3.41
CA LEU A 67 -12.98 37.93 4.40
C LEU A 67 -12.28 37.71 5.75
N ILE A 68 -10.95 37.57 5.76
CA ILE A 68 -10.15 37.45 6.99
C ILE A 68 -10.28 38.66 7.93
N ASP A 69 -10.62 39.85 7.41
CA ASP A 69 -10.81 41.04 8.23
C ASP A 69 -12.10 40.97 9.07
N ALA A 70 -13.08 40.16 8.63
CA ALA A 70 -14.38 40.01 9.28
C ALA A 70 -14.47 38.78 10.20
N VAL A 71 -13.49 37.88 10.18
CA VAL A 71 -13.50 36.65 10.98
C VAL A 71 -12.33 36.56 11.97
N ASP A 72 -12.54 35.83 13.05
CA ASP A 72 -11.50 35.32 13.93
C ASP A 72 -11.31 33.82 13.63
N LEU A 73 -10.33 33.52 12.77
CA LEU A 73 -10.08 32.17 12.27
C LEU A 73 -9.16 31.41 13.23
N ARG A 74 -9.67 30.30 13.78
CA ARG A 74 -8.90 29.37 14.61
C ARG A 74 -8.78 28.02 13.93
N LEU A 75 -7.55 27.57 13.72
CA LEU A 75 -7.26 26.23 13.23
C LEU A 75 -6.94 25.31 14.40
N VAL A 76 -7.72 24.24 14.55
CA VAL A 76 -7.58 23.27 15.63
C VAL A 76 -7.17 21.93 15.04
N PRO A 77 -5.89 21.50 15.14
CA PRO A 77 -5.42 20.22 14.63
C PRO A 77 -5.81 19.06 15.56
N TYR A 78 -7.09 19.01 15.93
CA TYR A 78 -7.68 18.08 16.89
C TYR A 78 -9.04 17.61 16.36
N GLY A 79 -9.09 17.15 15.10
CA GLY A 79 -10.30 16.60 14.49
C GLY A 79 -10.78 15.34 15.21
N ASN A 80 -10.64 14.17 14.58
CA ASN A 80 -11.08 12.90 15.18
C ASN A 80 -10.16 12.35 16.31
N ALA A 81 -9.28 13.17 16.87
CA ALA A 81 -8.41 12.77 17.97
C ALA A 81 -9.22 12.55 19.27
N ARG A 82 -8.79 11.57 20.09
CA ARG A 82 -9.44 11.21 21.35
C ARG A 82 -8.46 11.30 22.50
N VAL A 83 -8.90 11.83 23.64
CA VAL A 83 -8.16 11.76 24.91
C VAL A 83 -8.58 10.49 25.66
N GLY A 84 -7.63 9.59 25.89
CA GLY A 84 -7.81 8.42 26.74
C GLY A 84 -7.89 8.79 28.22
N ALA A 85 -8.37 7.86 29.06
CA ALA A 85 -8.53 8.08 30.50
C ALA A 85 -7.21 8.44 31.24
N ASN A 86 -6.06 8.11 30.66
CA ASN A 86 -4.73 8.41 31.19
C ASN A 86 -4.15 9.73 30.65
N GLY A 87 -4.92 10.51 29.90
CA GLY A 87 -4.45 11.74 29.24
C GLY A 87 -3.68 11.52 27.94
N ASP A 88 -3.61 10.27 27.45
CA ASP A 88 -3.00 9.95 26.16
C ASP A 88 -3.87 10.44 25.00
N ILE A 89 -3.26 10.97 23.95
CA ILE A 89 -3.97 11.48 22.77
C ILE A 89 -3.81 10.45 21.66
N SER A 90 -4.90 9.74 21.36
CA SER A 90 -4.98 8.85 20.20
C SER A 90 -5.49 9.65 19.00
N CYS A 91 -4.62 9.86 18.03
CA CYS A 91 -5.02 10.26 16.69
C CYS A 91 -5.46 8.99 15.94
N GLN A 92 -6.54 9.05 15.15
CA GLN A 92 -6.84 7.96 14.23
C GLN A 92 -5.68 7.89 13.23
N GLY A 93 -4.83 6.88 13.36
CA GLY A 93 -3.98 6.44 12.24
C GLY A 93 -4.89 5.97 11.10
N PRO A 94 -4.37 5.83 9.87
CA PRO A 94 -5.10 5.08 8.87
C PRO A 94 -5.54 3.75 9.51
N PRO A 95 -6.78 3.30 9.28
CA PRO A 95 -7.23 2.02 9.80
C PRO A 95 -6.20 0.95 9.45
N GLU A 96 -5.87 0.13 10.44
CA GLU A 96 -4.92 -0.98 10.25
C GLU A 96 -5.43 -1.84 9.08
N LYS A 97 -4.60 -1.97 8.04
CA LYS A 97 -4.93 -2.79 6.89
C LYS A 97 -5.05 -4.25 7.32
N VAL A 98 -5.92 -4.99 6.66
CA VAL A 98 -6.06 -6.43 6.89
C VAL A 98 -4.87 -7.14 6.28
N ALA A 99 -4.12 -7.88 7.10
CA ALA A 99 -3.05 -8.73 6.63
C ALA A 99 -3.63 -9.88 5.79
N VAL A 100 -3.15 -10.01 4.55
CA VAL A 100 -3.52 -11.07 3.62
C VAL A 100 -2.24 -11.73 3.13
N ALA A 101 -2.12 -13.05 3.26
CA ALA A 101 -0.99 -13.80 2.76
C ALA A 101 -1.45 -14.89 1.80
N LEU A 102 -0.81 -14.97 0.62
CA LEU A 102 -0.96 -16.05 -0.34
C LEU A 102 0.30 -16.91 -0.33
N TYR A 103 0.14 -18.18 0.01
CA TYR A 103 1.15 -19.22 -0.13
C TYR A 103 0.83 -20.04 -1.38
N TYR A 104 1.77 -20.08 -2.33
CA TYR A 104 1.52 -20.63 -3.66
C TYR A 104 2.78 -21.25 -4.27
N GLU A 105 2.61 -21.89 -5.42
CA GLU A 105 3.68 -22.48 -6.23
C GLU A 105 3.46 -22.08 -7.68
N SER A 106 4.52 -21.64 -8.35
CA SER A 106 4.45 -20.99 -9.65
C SER A 106 3.98 -21.91 -10.79
N LEU A 107 4.07 -23.24 -10.67
CA LEU A 107 3.59 -24.18 -11.69
C LEU A 107 2.32 -24.93 -11.30
N CYS A 108 1.73 -24.65 -10.12
CA CYS A 108 0.44 -25.19 -9.75
C CYS A 108 -0.69 -24.47 -10.53
N PRO A 109 -1.51 -25.18 -11.32
CA PRO A 109 -2.57 -24.54 -12.10
C PRO A 109 -3.62 -23.80 -11.27
N TYR A 110 -3.87 -24.23 -10.03
CA TYR A 110 -4.83 -23.56 -9.13
C TYR A 110 -4.24 -22.28 -8.55
N SER A 111 -2.94 -22.28 -8.21
CA SER A 111 -2.20 -21.10 -7.76
C SER A 111 -2.17 -20.03 -8.85
N ALA A 112 -1.75 -20.41 -10.06
CA ALA A 112 -1.66 -19.52 -11.21
C ALA A 112 -3.00 -18.84 -11.53
N ARG A 113 -4.08 -19.63 -11.58
CA ARG A 113 -5.43 -19.11 -11.78
C ARG A 113 -5.90 -18.23 -10.63
N PHE A 114 -5.56 -18.56 -9.39
CA PHE A 114 -5.93 -17.68 -8.27
C PHE A 114 -5.24 -16.33 -8.37
N VAL A 115 -3.95 -16.28 -8.73
CA VAL A 115 -3.23 -15.02 -8.95
C VAL A 115 -3.88 -14.21 -10.07
N VAL A 116 -4.15 -14.84 -11.22
CA VAL A 116 -4.62 -14.17 -12.44
C VAL A 116 -6.11 -13.81 -12.39
N ASP A 117 -6.96 -14.75 -11.97
CA ASP A 117 -8.43 -14.64 -12.09
C ASP A 117 -9.12 -14.14 -10.81
N ARG A 118 -8.40 -14.06 -9.68
CA ARG A 118 -8.95 -13.64 -8.38
C ARG A 118 -8.14 -12.52 -7.74
N LEU A 119 -6.90 -12.80 -7.37
CA LEU A 119 -6.07 -11.86 -6.61
C LEU A 119 -5.81 -10.55 -7.37
N ALA A 120 -5.67 -10.60 -8.70
CA ALA A 120 -5.52 -9.42 -9.53
C ALA A 120 -6.66 -8.39 -9.36
N GLY A 121 -7.90 -8.84 -9.06
CA GLY A 121 -9.04 -7.95 -8.84
C GLY A 121 -8.85 -6.98 -7.67
N VAL A 122 -8.02 -7.32 -6.68
CA VAL A 122 -7.69 -6.44 -5.53
C VAL A 122 -7.09 -5.10 -5.98
N PHE A 123 -6.37 -5.11 -7.10
CA PHE A 123 -5.69 -3.92 -7.67
C PHE A 123 -6.63 -3.03 -8.48
N GLU A 124 -7.82 -3.52 -8.86
CA GLU A 124 -8.79 -2.78 -9.68
C GLU A 124 -9.99 -2.28 -8.85
N ASP A 125 -10.41 -3.05 -7.85
CA ASP A 125 -11.68 -2.82 -7.14
C ASP A 125 -11.55 -1.91 -5.89
N GLY A 126 -10.36 -1.34 -5.66
CA GLY A 126 -10.07 -0.46 -4.52
C GLY A 126 -9.88 -1.17 -3.19
N LEU A 127 -9.80 -2.51 -3.19
CA LEU A 127 -9.60 -3.31 -1.97
C LEU A 127 -8.17 -3.17 -1.42
N LEU A 128 -7.19 -2.80 -2.26
CA LEU A 128 -5.78 -2.60 -1.87
C LEU A 128 -5.58 -1.51 -0.78
N ASP A 129 -6.50 -0.55 -0.68
CA ASP A 129 -6.50 0.46 0.39
C ASP A 129 -6.72 -0.15 1.77
N ALA A 130 -7.39 -1.30 1.82
CA ALA A 130 -7.73 -2.03 3.05
C ALA A 130 -6.82 -3.25 3.30
N VAL A 131 -5.90 -3.57 2.40
CA VAL A 131 -5.12 -4.83 2.41
C VAL A 131 -3.62 -4.59 2.52
N ASP A 132 -2.97 -5.36 3.38
CA ASP A 132 -1.53 -5.56 3.40
C ASP A 132 -1.23 -6.96 2.83
N LEU A 133 -0.85 -7.02 1.55
CA LEU A 133 -0.71 -8.28 0.79
C LEU A 133 0.72 -8.81 0.84
N THR A 134 0.88 -10.05 1.28
CA THR A 134 2.12 -10.81 1.28
C THR A 134 2.02 -11.99 0.30
N LEU A 135 3.03 -12.14 -0.56
CA LEU A 135 3.16 -13.26 -1.49
C LEU A 135 4.30 -14.18 -1.03
N VAL A 136 4.05 -15.48 -1.02
CA VAL A 136 5.00 -16.52 -0.56
C VAL A 136 5.11 -17.62 -1.64
N PRO A 137 5.99 -17.45 -2.64
CA PRO A 137 6.23 -18.45 -3.69
C PRO A 137 7.11 -19.58 -3.15
N TYR A 138 6.50 -20.66 -2.65
CA TYR A 138 7.21 -21.84 -2.15
C TYR A 138 6.28 -23.05 -2.10
N GLY A 139 5.13 -22.88 -1.45
CA GLY A 139 4.04 -23.86 -1.37
C GLY A 139 4.44 -25.25 -0.87
N ASN A 140 4.31 -26.27 -1.72
CA ASN A 140 4.61 -27.67 -1.36
C ASN A 140 6.04 -28.11 -1.67
N ALA A 141 6.93 -27.16 -1.99
CA ALA A 141 8.36 -27.45 -2.07
C ALA A 141 8.90 -28.00 -0.73
N ARG A 142 10.02 -28.71 -0.81
CA ARG A 142 10.67 -29.36 0.34
C ARG A 142 12.14 -29.04 0.38
N VAL A 143 12.61 -28.63 1.54
CA VAL A 143 14.05 -28.53 1.85
C VAL A 143 14.55 -29.90 2.33
N HIS A 144 15.57 -30.42 1.66
CA HIS A 144 16.25 -31.67 1.99
C HIS A 144 17.46 -31.44 2.90
N PRO A 145 17.98 -32.49 3.57
CA PRO A 145 19.27 -32.41 4.26
C PRO A 145 20.37 -31.90 3.32
N GLY A 146 21.04 -30.81 3.70
CA GLY A 146 22.04 -30.13 2.86
C GLY A 146 21.52 -28.89 2.12
N GLY A 147 20.24 -28.55 2.27
CA GLY A 147 19.64 -27.32 1.76
C GLY A 147 19.08 -27.44 0.34
N GLU A 148 19.18 -28.59 -0.32
CA GLU A 148 18.58 -28.77 -1.64
C GLU A 148 17.05 -28.63 -1.59
N ILE A 149 16.45 -27.92 -2.55
CA ILE A 149 15.01 -27.69 -2.62
C ILE A 149 14.44 -28.49 -3.79
N SER A 150 13.39 -29.26 -3.54
CA SER A 150 12.62 -29.95 -4.57
C SER A 150 11.17 -29.47 -4.61
N CYS A 151 10.62 -29.33 -5.81
CA CYS A 151 9.25 -28.85 -6.04
C CYS A 151 8.41 -29.92 -6.75
N GLN A 152 7.08 -29.88 -6.59
CA GLN A 152 6.17 -30.93 -7.05
C GLN A 152 6.11 -31.05 -8.57
N HIS A 153 6.25 -29.93 -9.27
CA HIS A 153 6.19 -29.84 -10.73
C HIS A 153 7.60 -29.78 -11.37
N GLY A 154 8.63 -30.16 -10.62
CA GLY A 154 9.99 -30.31 -11.11
C GLY A 154 10.85 -29.04 -11.04
N PRO A 155 12.04 -29.05 -11.66
CA PRO A 155 13.04 -27.99 -11.45
C PRO A 155 12.64 -26.62 -12.01
N TYR A 156 11.77 -26.58 -13.02
CA TYR A 156 11.24 -25.31 -13.55
C TYR A 156 10.33 -24.60 -12.55
N GLU A 157 9.59 -25.33 -11.71
CA GLU A 157 8.84 -24.72 -10.61
C GLU A 157 9.78 -24.11 -9.57
N CYS A 158 10.81 -24.84 -9.14
CA CYS A 158 11.78 -24.28 -8.20
C CYS A 158 12.48 -23.03 -8.76
N LEU A 159 12.80 -23.04 -10.06
CA LEU A 159 13.35 -21.87 -10.74
C LEU A 159 12.37 -20.69 -10.67
N LEU A 160 11.10 -20.90 -11.02
CA LEU A 160 10.10 -19.83 -11.08
C LEU A 160 9.69 -19.33 -9.69
N ASN A 161 9.56 -20.20 -8.69
CA ASN A 161 9.43 -19.79 -7.28
C ASN A 161 10.57 -18.86 -6.88
N THR A 162 11.83 -19.24 -7.19
CA THR A 162 13.02 -18.42 -6.90
C THR A 162 12.99 -17.09 -7.66
N VAL A 163 12.55 -17.09 -8.93
CA VAL A 163 12.43 -15.88 -9.75
C VAL A 163 11.41 -14.91 -9.15
N GLU A 164 10.26 -15.40 -8.72
CA GLU A 164 9.20 -14.61 -8.08
C GLU A 164 9.64 -14.10 -6.69
N ALA A 165 10.32 -14.95 -5.90
CA ALA A 165 10.96 -14.56 -4.65
C ALA A 165 11.96 -13.40 -4.85
N CYS A 166 12.81 -13.52 -5.88
CA CYS A 166 13.77 -12.48 -6.25
C CYS A 166 13.08 -11.21 -6.78
N ALA A 167 11.93 -11.31 -7.45
CA ALA A 167 11.16 -10.15 -7.88
C ALA A 167 10.58 -9.37 -6.69
N ILE A 168 10.08 -10.08 -5.67
CA ILE A 168 9.58 -9.46 -4.42
C ILE A 168 10.70 -8.75 -3.67
N ASP A 169 11.88 -9.37 -3.57
CA ASP A 169 13.05 -8.78 -2.91
C ASP A 169 13.63 -7.59 -3.68
N ALA A 170 13.70 -7.68 -5.01
CA ALA A 170 14.25 -6.63 -5.87
C ALA A 170 13.33 -5.40 -5.99
N TRP A 171 12.01 -5.61 -5.94
CA TRP A 171 11.01 -4.55 -6.10
C TRP A 171 10.06 -4.53 -4.90
N PRO A 172 10.40 -3.81 -3.82
CA PRO A 172 9.56 -3.72 -2.62
C PRO A 172 8.18 -3.08 -2.85
N ASP A 173 8.00 -2.37 -3.97
CA ASP A 173 6.71 -1.84 -4.40
C ASP A 173 5.80 -2.99 -4.87
N LEU A 174 4.67 -3.14 -4.18
CA LEU A 174 3.67 -4.20 -4.43
C LEU A 174 3.14 -4.19 -5.85
N ASP A 175 2.82 -3.02 -6.40
CA ASP A 175 2.28 -2.92 -7.77
C ASP A 175 3.32 -3.37 -8.78
N VAL A 176 4.60 -3.10 -8.53
CA VAL A 176 5.69 -3.48 -9.43
C VAL A 176 5.94 -4.98 -9.44
N HIS A 177 6.18 -5.59 -8.27
CA HIS A 177 6.46 -7.03 -8.24
C HIS A 177 5.23 -7.87 -8.56
N PHE A 178 4.02 -7.45 -8.14
CA PHE A 178 2.81 -8.20 -8.45
C PHE A 178 2.54 -8.22 -9.95
N ARG A 179 2.73 -7.11 -10.67
CA ARG A 179 2.57 -7.10 -12.14
C ARG A 179 3.52 -8.08 -12.84
N PHE A 180 4.74 -8.24 -12.33
CA PHE A 180 5.69 -9.22 -12.85
C PHE A 180 5.21 -10.66 -12.57
N ILE A 181 4.85 -10.96 -11.32
CA ILE A 181 4.32 -12.27 -10.91
C ILE A 181 3.07 -12.62 -11.71
N TYR A 182 2.11 -11.70 -11.83
CA TYR A 182 0.91 -11.87 -12.66
C TYR A 182 1.26 -12.25 -14.10
N CYS A 183 2.26 -11.58 -14.70
CA CYS A 183 2.69 -11.90 -16.07
C CYS A 183 3.29 -13.31 -16.18
N VAL A 184 4.07 -13.74 -15.20
CA VAL A 184 4.64 -15.10 -15.15
C VAL A 184 3.52 -16.13 -14.99
N GLU A 185 2.61 -15.92 -14.04
CA GLU A 185 1.48 -16.82 -13.78
C GLU A 185 0.47 -16.88 -14.94
N ASP A 186 0.24 -15.78 -15.66
CA ASP A 186 -0.55 -15.77 -16.90
C ASP A 186 0.09 -16.63 -18.00
N LEU A 187 1.42 -16.64 -18.11
CA LEU A 187 2.12 -17.56 -19.00
C LEU A 187 1.98 -19.02 -18.54
N VAL A 188 1.93 -19.29 -17.24
CA VAL A 188 1.66 -20.63 -16.69
C VAL A 188 0.25 -21.09 -17.08
N VAL A 189 -0.76 -20.25 -16.88
CA VAL A 189 -2.16 -20.51 -17.30
C VAL A 189 -2.22 -20.82 -18.81
N LYS A 190 -1.45 -20.09 -19.62
CA LYS A 190 -1.35 -20.27 -21.08
C LYS A 190 -0.45 -21.43 -21.52
N ARG A 191 0.20 -22.13 -20.58
CA ARG A 191 1.18 -23.20 -20.84
C ARG A 191 2.42 -22.73 -21.62
N GLN A 192 2.79 -21.47 -21.44
CA GLN A 192 3.93 -20.77 -22.05
C GLN A 192 4.96 -20.32 -21.01
N TYR A 193 4.97 -20.92 -19.81
CA TYR A 193 5.82 -20.52 -18.67
C TYR A 193 7.33 -20.45 -18.97
N LYS A 194 7.81 -21.15 -20.00
CA LYS A 194 9.22 -21.04 -20.46
C LYS A 194 9.56 -19.65 -21.01
N GLU A 195 8.56 -18.87 -21.42
CA GLU A 195 8.71 -17.51 -21.93
C GLU A 195 8.67 -16.44 -20.82
N TRP A 196 8.82 -16.82 -19.54
CA TRP A 196 8.70 -15.91 -18.40
C TRP A 196 9.61 -14.67 -18.49
N GLU A 197 10.82 -14.78 -19.06
CA GLU A 197 11.72 -13.63 -19.26
C GLU A 197 11.09 -12.54 -20.16
N SER A 198 10.13 -12.89 -21.02
CA SER A 198 9.39 -11.90 -21.82
C SER A 198 8.63 -10.88 -20.97
N CYS A 199 8.34 -11.20 -19.69
CA CYS A 199 7.66 -10.30 -18.77
C CYS A 199 8.47 -9.04 -18.44
N PHE A 200 9.81 -9.11 -18.44
CA PHE A 200 10.65 -7.92 -18.28
C PHE A 200 10.36 -6.90 -19.39
N GLN A 201 10.39 -7.35 -20.65
CA GLN A 201 10.16 -6.48 -21.80
C GLN A 201 8.70 -5.99 -21.85
N LYS A 202 7.72 -6.87 -21.61
CA LYS A 202 6.29 -6.52 -21.62
C LYS A 202 5.95 -5.43 -20.60
N LEU A 203 6.62 -5.44 -19.46
CA LEU A 203 6.35 -4.51 -18.35
C LEU A 203 7.32 -3.32 -18.29
N GLY A 204 8.38 -3.32 -19.10
CA GLY A 204 9.43 -2.31 -19.06
C GLY A 204 10.30 -2.37 -17.80
N LEU A 205 10.49 -3.56 -17.24
CA LEU A 205 11.28 -3.80 -16.03
C LEU A 205 12.72 -4.18 -16.38
N ALA A 206 13.67 -3.67 -15.60
CA ALA A 206 15.08 -4.03 -15.73
C ALA A 206 15.30 -5.49 -15.26
N PRO A 207 15.90 -6.37 -16.07
CA PRO A 207 16.06 -7.79 -15.72
C PRO A 207 17.19 -8.05 -14.71
N GLU A 208 18.18 -7.17 -14.59
CA GLU A 208 19.43 -7.40 -13.84
C GLU A 208 19.20 -7.70 -12.35
N PRO A 209 18.31 -6.99 -11.62
CA PRO A 209 18.08 -7.28 -10.20
C PRO A 209 17.56 -8.69 -9.94
N VAL A 210 16.60 -9.14 -10.75
CA VAL A 210 16.00 -10.48 -10.61
C VAL A 210 16.96 -11.54 -11.13
N THR A 211 17.56 -11.32 -12.32
CA THR A 211 18.46 -12.29 -12.95
C THR A 211 19.76 -12.51 -12.18
N GLY A 212 20.29 -11.47 -11.55
CA GLY A 212 21.42 -11.60 -10.63
C GLY A 212 21.06 -12.40 -9.38
N CYS A 213 19.86 -12.16 -8.83
CA CYS A 213 19.39 -12.82 -7.62
C CYS A 213 19.20 -14.34 -7.81
N TYR A 214 18.39 -14.79 -8.78
CA TYR A 214 18.06 -16.22 -8.90
C TYR A 214 19.25 -17.08 -9.36
N LYS A 215 20.26 -16.46 -10.00
CA LYS A 215 21.52 -17.13 -10.39
C LYS A 215 22.57 -17.16 -9.27
N SER A 216 22.27 -16.57 -8.11
CA SER A 216 23.20 -16.46 -6.98
C SER A 216 22.69 -17.20 -5.74
N GLU A 217 23.49 -17.21 -4.69
CA GLU A 217 23.11 -17.74 -3.37
C GLU A 217 21.93 -16.96 -2.75
N GLN A 218 21.69 -15.71 -3.18
CA GLN A 218 20.60 -14.88 -2.67
C GLN A 218 19.23 -15.51 -2.97
N GLY A 219 19.00 -15.99 -4.20
CA GLY A 219 17.76 -16.68 -4.54
C GLY A 219 17.53 -17.90 -3.64
N HIS A 220 18.59 -18.68 -3.39
CA HIS A 220 18.50 -19.82 -2.49
C HIS A 220 18.16 -19.41 -1.03
N LYS A 221 18.76 -18.34 -0.51
CA LYS A 221 18.44 -17.79 0.82
C LYS A 221 16.99 -17.31 0.93
N LEU A 222 16.46 -16.71 -0.13
CA LEU A 222 15.06 -16.28 -0.18
C LEU A 222 14.11 -17.49 -0.16
N GLU A 223 14.40 -18.53 -0.93
CA GLU A 223 13.60 -19.76 -0.90
C GLU A 223 13.61 -20.42 0.48
N LEU A 224 14.77 -20.48 1.17
CA LEU A 224 14.82 -20.99 2.55
C LEU A 224 14.05 -20.12 3.54
N LYS A 225 14.02 -18.79 3.33
CA LYS A 225 13.18 -17.88 4.13
C LYS A 225 11.70 -18.19 3.92
N TYR A 226 11.26 -18.37 2.67
CA TYR A 226 9.86 -18.71 2.37
C TYR A 226 9.49 -20.14 2.80
N ALA A 227 10.43 -21.08 2.79
CA ALA A 227 10.26 -22.40 3.40
C ALA A 227 9.93 -22.28 4.89
N ASN A 228 10.76 -21.56 5.65
CA ASN A 228 10.55 -21.35 7.09
C ASN A 228 9.21 -20.63 7.38
N GLN A 229 8.84 -19.66 6.54
CA GLN A 229 7.56 -18.96 6.68
C GLN A 229 6.37 -19.89 6.43
N THR A 230 6.46 -20.77 5.43
CA THR A 230 5.43 -21.75 5.09
C THR A 230 5.32 -22.85 6.16
N ASP A 231 6.45 -23.37 6.64
CA ASP A 231 6.52 -24.40 7.69
C ASP A 231 6.00 -23.90 9.05
N ALA A 232 6.01 -22.58 9.28
CA ALA A 232 5.47 -21.95 10.47
C ALA A 232 3.94 -21.80 10.48
N LEU A 233 3.24 -22.17 9.40
CA LEU A 233 1.78 -22.09 9.32
C LEU A 233 1.10 -22.98 10.37
N VAL A 234 0.11 -22.42 11.06
CA VAL A 234 -0.74 -23.13 12.02
C VAL A 234 -2.22 -22.92 11.67
N PRO A 235 -2.96 -23.98 11.31
CA PRO A 235 -2.48 -25.31 10.96
C PRO A 235 -1.54 -25.30 9.74
N PRO A 236 -0.69 -26.34 9.57
CA PRO A 236 0.08 -26.52 8.34
C PRO A 236 -0.85 -26.51 7.13
N HIS A 237 -0.40 -25.91 6.02
CA HIS A 237 -1.16 -25.92 4.78
C HIS A 237 -1.32 -27.36 4.27
N ARG A 238 -2.45 -27.63 3.63
CA ARG A 238 -2.80 -28.98 3.11
C ARG A 238 -2.93 -29.02 1.59
N TYR A 239 -2.90 -27.87 0.96
CA TYR A 239 -3.01 -27.63 -0.48
C TYR A 239 -2.46 -26.24 -0.77
N VAL A 240 -2.29 -25.91 -2.06
CA VAL A 240 -2.08 -24.55 -2.55
C VAL A 240 -3.09 -24.25 -3.68
N PRO A 241 -3.53 -23.00 -3.87
CA PRO A 241 -3.17 -21.81 -3.09
C PRO A 241 -3.71 -21.87 -1.66
N TRP A 242 -2.93 -21.38 -0.71
CA TRP A 242 -3.32 -21.29 0.69
C TRP A 242 -3.38 -19.83 1.11
N VAL A 243 -4.61 -19.34 1.36
CA VAL A 243 -4.89 -17.94 1.65
C VAL A 243 -5.12 -17.76 3.14
N VAL A 244 -4.46 -16.78 3.74
CA VAL A 244 -4.63 -16.39 5.14
C VAL A 244 -5.10 -14.95 5.20
N VAL A 245 -6.22 -14.69 5.87
CA VAL A 245 -6.78 -13.34 6.08
C VAL A 245 -6.88 -13.08 7.58
N ASP A 246 -6.26 -12.01 8.06
CA ASP A 246 -6.21 -11.64 9.49
C ASP A 246 -5.77 -12.81 10.40
N GLY A 247 -4.75 -13.54 9.95
CA GLY A 247 -4.23 -14.74 10.64
C GLY A 247 -5.11 -15.99 10.53
N GLN A 248 -6.27 -15.92 9.85
CA GLN A 248 -7.16 -17.06 9.66
C GLN A 248 -6.96 -17.68 8.28
N PRO A 249 -6.53 -18.96 8.18
CA PRO A 249 -6.47 -19.65 6.91
C PRO A 249 -7.87 -19.94 6.38
N LEU A 250 -8.10 -19.63 5.10
CA LEU A 250 -9.34 -19.90 4.41
C LEU A 250 -9.33 -21.34 3.91
N LEU A 251 -10.04 -22.20 4.63
CA LEU A 251 -10.10 -23.63 4.37
C LEU A 251 -11.06 -23.96 3.22
N GLU A 252 -10.83 -25.05 2.51
CA GLU A 252 -11.80 -25.61 1.58
C GLU A 252 -13.15 -25.80 2.28
N ALA A 253 -14.23 -25.30 1.65
CA ALA A 253 -15.53 -25.10 2.27
C ALA A 253 -16.11 -26.41 2.84
N SER A 254 -15.99 -26.62 4.15
CA SER A 254 -16.59 -27.76 4.85
C SER A 254 -17.69 -27.31 5.81
N SER A 255 -18.66 -26.50 5.39
CA SER A 255 -19.93 -26.39 6.15
C SER A 255 -21.08 -25.59 5.51
N THR A 256 -20.90 -24.84 4.42
CA THR A 256 -21.97 -23.95 3.92
C THR A 256 -22.95 -24.59 2.93
N GLY A 257 -22.74 -25.85 2.52
CA GLY A 257 -23.69 -26.56 1.64
C GLY A 257 -23.85 -25.96 0.23
N ILE A 258 -23.00 -24.99 -0.14
CA ILE A 258 -22.94 -24.41 -1.48
C ILE A 258 -21.85 -25.16 -2.24
N SER A 259 -22.28 -26.13 -3.03
CA SER A 259 -21.42 -26.91 -3.91
C SER A 259 -20.89 -26.04 -5.06
N SER A 260 -19.70 -25.43 -4.92
CA SER A 260 -18.73 -25.22 -6.02
C SER A 260 -17.62 -24.19 -5.73
N ALA A 261 -17.74 -23.32 -4.74
CA ALA A 261 -16.70 -22.33 -4.44
C ALA A 261 -15.85 -22.75 -3.23
N LEU A 262 -14.54 -22.84 -3.42
CA LEU A 262 -13.58 -22.99 -2.34
C LEU A 262 -13.57 -21.69 -1.54
N ASP A 263 -13.61 -21.69 -0.20
CA ASP A 263 -13.79 -20.43 0.57
C ASP A 263 -12.64 -19.43 0.35
N TYR A 264 -11.47 -19.90 -0.08
CA TYR A 264 -10.38 -19.01 -0.46
C TYR A 264 -10.69 -18.15 -1.70
N GLU A 265 -11.63 -18.57 -2.57
CA GLU A 265 -12.11 -17.74 -3.69
C GLU A 265 -13.03 -16.61 -3.24
N ASN A 266 -13.48 -16.62 -1.98
CA ASN A 266 -14.30 -15.56 -1.37
C ASN A 266 -13.50 -14.70 -0.38
N PHE A 267 -12.17 -14.64 -0.52
CA PHE A 267 -11.27 -13.97 0.43
C PHE A 267 -11.59 -12.49 0.62
N GLU A 268 -12.13 -11.81 -0.40
CA GLU A 268 -12.60 -10.43 -0.35
C GLU A 268 -13.67 -10.23 0.72
N ALA A 269 -14.59 -11.19 0.87
CA ALA A 269 -15.64 -11.14 1.88
C ALA A 269 -15.06 -11.24 3.31
N TYR A 270 -13.95 -11.96 3.48
CA TYR A 270 -13.22 -12.05 4.75
C TYR A 270 -12.44 -10.76 5.02
N ILE A 271 -11.80 -10.17 4.01
CA ILE A 271 -11.12 -8.87 4.12
C ILE A 271 -12.12 -7.80 4.57
N CYS A 272 -13.24 -7.68 3.85
CA CYS A 272 -14.28 -6.70 4.15
C CYS A 272 -14.88 -6.86 5.55
N LYS A 273 -14.90 -8.10 6.07
CA LYS A 273 -15.37 -8.39 7.43
C LYS A 273 -14.32 -8.07 8.50
N ALA A 274 -13.04 -8.29 8.21
CA ALA A 274 -11.95 -8.03 9.14
C ALA A 274 -11.55 -6.55 9.21
N TYR A 275 -11.77 -5.80 8.12
CA TYR A 275 -11.36 -4.40 8.04
C TYR A 275 -12.17 -3.51 8.99
N LYS A 276 -11.45 -2.80 9.86
CA LYS A 276 -12.04 -1.93 10.90
C LYS A 276 -12.32 -0.51 10.43
N GLY A 277 -11.83 -0.15 9.23
CA GLY A 277 -12.06 1.16 8.61
C GLY A 277 -13.40 1.25 7.89
N SER A 278 -13.62 2.34 7.15
CA SER A 278 -14.75 2.44 6.23
C SER A 278 -14.51 1.50 5.05
N PRO A 279 -15.31 0.44 4.87
CA PRO A 279 -15.06 -0.57 3.85
C PRO A 279 -15.13 0.04 2.44
N PRO A 280 -14.26 -0.38 1.51
CA PRO A 280 -14.36 0.02 0.11
C PRO A 280 -15.68 -0.43 -0.51
N LYS A 281 -16.10 0.21 -1.61
CA LYS A 281 -17.37 -0.10 -2.29
C LYS A 281 -17.51 -1.57 -2.69
N VAL A 282 -16.41 -2.24 -3.04
CA VAL A 282 -16.40 -3.67 -3.38
C VAL A 282 -16.95 -4.55 -2.25
N CYS A 283 -16.91 -4.08 -1.00
CA CYS A 283 -17.51 -4.76 0.14
C CYS A 283 -19.04 -4.69 0.15
N GLU A 284 -19.65 -3.76 -0.58
CA GLU A 284 -21.10 -3.63 -0.69
C GLU A 284 -21.65 -4.80 -1.53
N GLY A 285 -22.38 -5.72 -0.90
CA GLY A 285 -23.04 -6.84 -1.59
C GLY A 285 -22.30 -8.18 -1.52
N LEU A 286 -21.12 -8.23 -0.91
CA LEU A 286 -20.47 -9.51 -0.59
C LEU A 286 -21.23 -10.23 0.53
N VAL A 287 -21.53 -11.52 0.31
CA VAL A 287 -22.18 -12.36 1.33
C VAL A 287 -21.14 -12.72 2.39
N HIS A 288 -21.26 -12.13 3.58
CA HIS A 288 -20.32 -12.38 4.66
C HIS A 288 -20.48 -13.81 5.22
N PRO A 289 -19.40 -14.60 5.32
CA PRO A 289 -19.46 -15.91 5.95
C PRO A 289 -19.87 -15.77 7.42
N ALA A 290 -20.84 -16.60 7.84
CA ALA A 290 -21.26 -16.68 9.24
C ALA A 290 -20.08 -17.11 10.11
N LEU A 291 -19.79 -16.37 11.19
CA LEU A 291 -18.84 -16.82 12.21
C LEU A 291 -19.41 -18.08 12.89
N GLN A 292 -18.69 -19.20 12.83
CA GLN A 292 -18.73 -20.13 13.96
C GLN A 292 -18.02 -19.42 15.12
N THR A 293 -18.79 -18.74 15.97
CA THR A 293 -18.28 -18.30 17.27
C THR A 293 -17.93 -19.55 18.08
N ALA A 294 -16.66 -19.91 18.11
CA ALA A 294 -16.15 -20.79 19.14
C ALA A 294 -16.29 -20.04 20.47
N VAL A 295 -17.32 -20.40 21.25
CA VAL A 295 -17.47 -19.93 22.62
C VAL A 295 -16.28 -20.48 23.39
N ALA A 296 -15.35 -19.61 23.77
CA ALA A 296 -14.30 -19.93 24.71
C ALA A 296 -14.94 -20.32 26.06
N ARG A 297 -15.12 -21.61 26.28
CA ARG A 297 -15.39 -22.15 27.62
C ARG A 297 -14.06 -22.31 28.34
N ASN A 298 -13.89 -21.45 29.34
CA ASN A 298 -12.97 -21.57 30.47
C ASN A 298 -11.47 -21.45 30.18
N GLY A 299 -10.99 -20.22 30.41
CA GLY A 299 -9.82 -19.88 31.23
C GLY A 299 -8.57 -20.75 31.13
N VAL A 300 -7.55 -20.21 30.46
CA VAL A 300 -6.15 -20.54 30.75
C VAL A 300 -5.36 -19.25 30.88
N THR A 301 -4.79 -19.05 32.06
CA THR A 301 -3.89 -17.97 32.45
C THR A 301 -2.55 -18.08 31.70
N TYR A 302 -2.09 -16.98 31.12
CA TYR A 302 -0.72 -16.86 30.59
C TYR A 302 0.25 -16.64 31.76
N ASN A 303 1.13 -17.62 32.01
CA ASN A 303 2.32 -17.39 32.80
C ASN A 303 3.39 -16.77 31.90
N SER A 304 3.73 -15.52 32.19
CA SER A 304 4.92 -14.83 31.70
C SER A 304 6.17 -15.46 32.32
N GLY A 305 6.70 -16.49 31.67
CA GLY A 305 8.02 -17.05 31.95
C GLY A 305 8.99 -16.64 30.85
N GLY A 306 9.91 -15.72 31.15
CA GLY A 306 11.03 -15.42 30.28
C GLY A 306 11.95 -16.64 30.13
N ILE A 307 12.42 -16.90 28.92
CA ILE A 307 13.46 -17.89 28.64
C ILE A 307 14.66 -17.16 28.06
N GLU A 308 15.77 -17.39 28.74
CA GLU A 308 17.11 -16.86 28.55
C GLU A 308 17.73 -17.44 27.26
N LEU A 309 18.37 -16.58 26.47
CA LEU A 309 19.12 -16.94 25.26
C LEU A 309 20.41 -17.69 25.64
N ALA A 310 20.56 -18.93 25.14
CA ALA A 310 21.84 -19.61 25.10
C ALA A 310 22.52 -19.33 23.75
N THR A 311 23.68 -18.67 23.82
CA THR A 311 24.63 -18.44 22.72
C THR A 311 25.48 -19.69 22.47
N ALA A 312 25.68 -20.06 21.20
CA ALA A 312 26.82 -20.85 20.70
C ALA A 312 27.00 -20.48 19.22
N GLU A 313 27.97 -19.61 18.92
CA GLU A 313 29.33 -19.92 18.42
C GLU A 313 29.36 -20.30 16.93
N GLU A 314 30.12 -19.49 16.18
CA GLU A 314 30.40 -19.60 14.75
C GLU A 314 31.20 -20.87 14.42
N GLU A 315 30.83 -21.55 13.34
CA GLU A 315 31.83 -22.24 12.50
C GLU A 315 31.44 -22.11 11.02
N GLY A 316 32.28 -21.40 10.28
CA GLY A 316 32.12 -21.17 8.86
C GLY A 316 32.30 -22.43 8.03
N ARG A 317 31.46 -22.58 7.02
CA ARG A 317 31.76 -23.44 5.87
C ARG A 317 31.17 -22.83 4.60
N ASP A 318 32.07 -22.18 3.87
CA ASP A 318 31.83 -21.66 2.52
C ASP A 318 31.60 -22.84 1.56
N GLY A 319 30.34 -23.22 1.39
CA GLY A 319 29.89 -24.22 0.44
C GLY A 319 29.16 -23.53 -0.70
N LYS A 320 29.86 -23.30 -1.82
CA LYS A 320 29.25 -22.83 -3.07
C LYS A 320 28.23 -23.86 -3.57
N ILE A 321 26.96 -23.72 -3.18
CA ILE A 321 25.84 -24.44 -3.76
C ILE A 321 25.42 -23.68 -5.01
N LYS A 322 25.73 -24.25 -6.17
CA LYS A 322 25.35 -23.70 -7.47
C LYS A 322 24.05 -24.37 -7.90
N MET A 323 22.97 -23.60 -7.98
CA MET A 323 21.67 -24.05 -8.49
C MET A 323 21.86 -24.55 -9.94
N ARG A 324 21.47 -25.79 -10.24
CA ARG A 324 21.54 -26.36 -11.59
C ARG A 324 20.36 -25.85 -12.41
N LEU A 325 20.64 -25.10 -13.47
CA LEU A 325 19.63 -24.80 -14.49
C LEU A 325 19.21 -26.12 -15.17
N PRO A 326 17.92 -26.34 -15.46
CA PRO A 326 17.51 -27.46 -16.30
C PRO A 326 18.08 -27.24 -17.71
N ASP A 327 18.87 -28.20 -18.18
CA ASP A 327 19.35 -28.22 -19.56
C ASP A 327 18.14 -28.28 -20.51
N ASP A 328 18.19 -27.53 -21.60
CA ASP A 328 17.23 -27.58 -22.71
C ASP A 328 17.33 -28.96 -23.39
N GLU A 329 16.66 -29.97 -22.85
CA GLU A 329 16.41 -31.22 -23.56
C GLU A 329 15.24 -31.02 -24.53
N ASN A 330 15.63 -30.65 -25.75
CA ASN A 330 15.04 -30.81 -27.08
C ASN A 330 13.58 -31.33 -27.18
#